data_AF-A0A959VJT5-F1
#
_entry.id   AF-A0A959VJT5-F1
#
_cell.length_a   1.000
_cell.length_b   1.000
_cell.length_c   1.000
_cell.angle_alpha   90.00
_cell.angle_beta   90.00
_cell.angle_gamma   90.00
#
_symmetry.space_group_name_H-M   'P 1'
#
loop_
_entity.id
_entity.type
_entity.pdbx_description
1 polymer ?
#
loop_
_entity_poly.entity_id
_entity_poly.type
_entity_poly.pdbx_seq_one_letter_code
_entity_poly.pdbx_strand_id
1 'polypeptide(L)' 'MSGPRPVRAPRGSELSCKGWQQEAALRMLMNNLDPEVAEIPDQLVVYGGRGQAARSW' A
#
# COMPACT_ATOMS: atom_id res chain seq x y z
N MET A 1 -4.12 -16.12 -14.59
CA MET A 1 -4.64 -14.79 -14.20
C MET A 1 -3.51 -14.06 -13.51
N SER A 2 -3.10 -12.88 -14.01
CA SER A 2 -2.06 -12.09 -13.34
C SER A 2 -2.61 -11.64 -11.99
N GLY A 3 -2.16 -12.25 -10.90
CA GLY A 3 -2.49 -11.79 -9.56
C GLY A 3 -2.03 -10.33 -9.35
N PRO A 4 -2.54 -9.64 -8.31
CA PRO A 4 -2.05 -8.33 -7.96
C PRO A 4 -0.53 -8.40 -7.73
N ARG A 5 0.19 -7.41 -8.26
CA ARG A 5 1.64 -7.31 -8.05
C ARG A 5 1.89 -6.87 -6.61
N PRO A 6 2.95 -7.36 -5.94
CA PRO A 6 3.33 -6.89 -4.61
C PRO A 6 3.43 -5.37 -4.57
N VAL A 7 2.69 -4.73 -3.66
CA VAL A 7 2.75 -3.29 -3.42
C VAL A 7 3.82 -3.03 -2.37
N ARG A 8 4.72 -2.07 -2.60
CA ARG A 8 5.72 -1.64 -1.61
C ARG A 8 5.91 -0.13 -1.67
N ALA A 9 5.99 0.51 -0.50
CA ALA A 9 6.16 1.96 -0.43
C ALA A 9 7.52 2.41 -1.03
N PRO A 10 7.54 3.45 -1.89
CA PRO A 10 8.76 4.10 -2.35
C PRO A 10 9.65 4.54 -1.17
N ARG A 11 10.97 4.41 -1.33
CA ARG A 11 11.97 4.75 -0.32
C ARG A 11 12.88 5.87 -0.84
N GLY A 12 13.61 6.52 0.06
CA GLY A 12 14.50 7.64 -0.29
C GLY A 12 13.77 8.97 -0.46
N SER A 13 14.48 9.96 -1.01
CA SER A 13 14.03 11.36 -1.11
C SER A 13 13.39 11.73 -2.45
N GLU A 14 13.34 10.82 -3.42
CA GLU A 14 12.68 11.06 -4.71
C GLU A 14 11.16 11.03 -4.55
N LEU A 15 10.46 11.96 -5.21
CA LEU A 15 9.00 12.10 -5.12
C LEU A 15 8.31 11.52 -6.35
N SER A 16 7.26 10.73 -6.12
CA SER A 16 6.31 10.33 -7.18
C SER A 16 5.17 11.34 -7.32
N CYS A 17 4.80 11.98 -6.21
CA CYS A 17 3.78 13.04 -6.14
C CYS A 17 4.38 14.45 -6.28
N LYS A 18 3.52 15.47 -6.38
CA LYS A 18 3.95 16.89 -6.51
C LYS A 18 4.54 17.50 -5.24
N GLY A 19 4.46 16.82 -4.11
CA GLY A 19 4.93 17.32 -2.82
C GLY A 19 4.83 16.29 -1.71
N TRP A 20 5.51 16.58 -0.60
CA TRP A 20 5.68 15.64 0.51
C TRP A 20 4.38 15.23 1.21
N GLN A 21 3.40 16.12 1.29
CA GLN A 21 2.13 15.81 1.94
C GLN A 21 1.36 14.73 1.17
N GLN A 22 1.30 14.83 -0.16
CA GLN A 22 0.64 13.83 -0.99
C GLN A 22 1.49 12.55 -1.07
N GLU A 23 2.81 12.69 -1.16
CA GLU A 23 3.75 11.57 -1.15
C GLU A 23 3.65 10.75 0.14
N ALA A 24 3.55 11.39 1.30
CA ALA A 24 3.42 10.70 2.58
C ALA A 24 2.15 9.87 2.64
N ALA A 25 1.02 10.40 2.16
CA ALA A 25 -0.24 9.65 2.08
C ALA A 25 -0.10 8.42 1.16
N LEU A 26 0.53 8.59 -0.02
CA LEU A 26 0.81 7.50 -0.94
C LEU A 26 1.69 6.42 -0.29
N ARG A 27 2.80 6.81 0.32
CA ARG A 27 3.73 5.88 0.97
C ARG A 27 3.07 5.11 2.11
N MET A 28 2.27 5.78 2.94
CA MET A 28 1.56 5.11 4.03
C MET A 28 0.47 4.16 3.51
N LEU A 29 -0.25 4.53 2.45
CA LEU A 29 -1.21 3.63 1.80
C LEU A 29 -0.50 2.39 1.26
N MET A 30 0.61 2.56 0.55
CA MET A 30 1.38 1.44 0.00
C MET A 30 2.04 0.60 1.09
N ASN A 31 2.48 1.20 2.19
CA ASN A 31 3.04 0.49 3.34
C ASN A 31 2.01 -0.43 4.01
N ASN A 32 0.75 0.01 4.11
CA ASN A 32 -0.34 -0.84 4.60
C ASN A 32 -0.58 -2.08 3.73
N LEU A 33 -0.12 -2.09 2.48
CA LEU A 33 -0.27 -3.21 1.53
C LEU A 33 1.07 -3.92 1.25
N ASP A 34 2.13 -3.58 1.97
CA ASP A 34 3.41 -4.28 1.86
C ASP A 34 3.25 -5.73 2.34
N PRO A 35 3.71 -6.75 1.60
CA PRO A 35 3.63 -8.15 2.03
C PRO A 35 4.29 -8.47 3.38
N GLU A 36 5.20 -7.61 3.84
CA GLU A 36 5.82 -7.74 5.17
C GLU A 36 5.00 -7.06 6.28
N VAL A 37 3.92 -6.33 5.93
CA VAL A 37 3.08 -5.56 6.85
C VAL A 37 1.64 -6.10 6.89
N ALA A 38 1.05 -6.36 5.73
CA ALA A 38 -0.35 -6.75 5.58
C ALA A 38 -0.56 -8.26 5.80
N GLU A 39 -1.68 -8.65 6.42
CA GLU A 39 -2.07 -10.05 6.59
C GLU A 39 -2.44 -10.72 5.25
N ILE A 40 -3.23 -10.05 4.39
CA ILE A 40 -3.67 -10.58 3.08
C ILE A 40 -3.65 -9.44 2.04
N PRO A 41 -2.46 -9.00 1.59
CA PRO A 41 -2.30 -7.82 0.72
C PRO A 41 -3.07 -7.94 -0.60
N ASP A 42 -3.12 -9.13 -1.20
CA ASP A 42 -3.83 -9.40 -2.47
C ASP A 42 -5.34 -9.16 -2.39
N GLN A 43 -5.92 -9.18 -1.18
CA GLN A 43 -7.32 -8.85 -0.91
C GLN A 43 -7.50 -7.47 -0.28
N LEU A 44 -6.44 -6.65 -0.29
CA LEU A 44 -6.36 -5.34 0.34
C LEU A 44 -6.51 -5.35 1.87
N VAL A 45 -6.47 -6.52 2.52
CA VAL A 45 -6.65 -6.67 3.96
C VAL A 45 -5.33 -6.42 4.68
N VAL A 46 -5.32 -5.41 5.54
CA VAL A 46 -4.16 -5.02 6.35
C VAL A 46 -4.11 -5.87 7.61
N TYR A 47 -5.18 -5.85 8.42
CA TYR A 47 -5.31 -6.65 9.63
C TYR A 47 -6.77 -6.74 10.09
N GLY A 48 -7.03 -7.57 11.10
CA GLY A 48 -8.35 -7.63 11.76
C GLY A 48 -9.41 -8.31 10.90
N GLY A 49 -9.00 -9.26 10.05
CA GLY A 49 -9.86 -10.09 9.21
C GLY A 49 -10.46 -9.38 7.99
N ARG A 50 -11.06 -8.20 8.17
CA ARG A 50 -11.69 -7.40 7.09
C ARG A 50 -11.26 -5.93 7.06
N GLY A 51 -10.28 -5.52 7.87
CA GLY A 51 -9.73 -4.17 7.83
C GLY A 51 -8.93 -3.96 6.55
N GLN A 52 -9.52 -3.24 5.58
CA GLN A 52 -8.92 -3.04 4.25
C GLN A 52 -8.34 -1.65 4.05
N ALA A 53 -7.27 -1.53 3.27
CA ALA A 53 -6.65 -0.25 2.92
C ALA A 53 -7.42 0.51 1.83
N ALA A 54 -8.14 -0.21 0.96
CA ALA A 54 -9.01 0.35 -0.09
C ALA A 54 -10.20 -0.60 -0.33
N ARG A 55 -11.26 -0.10 -0.98
CA ARG A 55 -12.50 -0.86 -1.21
C ARG A 55 -12.34 -2.01 -2.21
N SER A 56 -11.55 -1.78 -3.26
CA SER A 56 -11.26 -2.73 -4.33
C SER A 56 -9.98 -2.30 -5.05
N TRP A 57 -9.42 -3.22 -5.84
CA TRP A 57 -8.32 -2.92 -6.76
C TRP A 57 -8.78 -2.06 -7.94
#